data_AF-A0A0B5ECK2-F1
#
_entry.id   AF-A0A0B5ECK2-F1
#
_cell.length_a   1.000
_cell.length_b   1.000
_cell.length_c   1.000
_cell.angle_alpha   90.00
_cell.angle_beta   90.00
_cell.angle_gamma   90.00
#
_symmetry.space_group_name_H-M   'P 1'
#
loop_
_entity.id
_entity.type
_entity.pdbx_description
1 polymer ?
#
loop_
_entity_poly.entity_id
_entity_poly.type
_entity_poly.pdbx_seq_one_letter_code
_entity_poly.pdbx_strand_id
1 'polypeptide(L)'
;RIVDLWQANTLGNYSYFDKTQSDFNLRRSIVTDAEGRYRFRSIMPSGYGCPPDGPTQKLLDLLGRHGQRPAHIHFFVSAPGFRTLTTQINIQGDKYIYDDFAFAT
;
A
#
# COMPACT_ATOMS: atom_id res chain seq x y z
N ARG A 1 -17.67 -7.52 10.59
CA ARG A 1 -17.11 -6.49 9.69
C ARG A 1 -15.74 -6.99 9.26
N ILE A 2 -15.31 -6.72 8.04
CA ILE A 2 -14.02 -7.20 7.52
C ILE A 2 -13.12 -6.00 7.25
N VAL A 3 -11.87 -6.11 7.70
CA VAL A 3 -10.77 -5.22 7.35
C VAL A 3 -9.77 -6.04 6.55
N ASP A 4 -9.74 -5.82 5.25
CA ASP A 4 -8.69 -6.35 4.37
C ASP A 4 -7.55 -5.34 4.32
N LEU A 5 -6.32 -5.80 4.53
CA LEU A 5 -5.14 -4.95 4.48
C LEU A 5 -4.00 -5.63 3.73
N TRP A 6 -3.19 -4.82 3.06
CA TRP A 6 -1.97 -5.25 2.39
C TRP A 6 -0.95 -4.11 2.33
N GLN A 7 0.33 -4.46 2.30
CA GLN A 7 1.43 -3.51 2.22
C GLN A 7 2.63 -4.13 1.48
N ALA A 8 3.56 -3.27 1.04
CA ALA A 8 4.84 -3.71 0.51
C ALA A 8 5.77 -4.24 1.62
N ASN A 9 6.78 -5.02 1.23
CA ASN A 9 7.88 -5.39 2.11
C ASN A 9 8.91 -4.24 2.28
N THR A 10 10.02 -4.52 2.96
CA THR A 10 11.11 -3.56 3.19
C THR A 10 11.93 -3.20 1.95
N LEU A 11 11.60 -3.78 0.79
CA LEU A 11 12.18 -3.46 -0.51
C LEU A 11 11.17 -2.78 -1.45
N GLY A 12 9.96 -2.49 -0.97
CA GLY A 12 8.89 -1.90 -1.79
C GLY A 12 8.13 -2.93 -2.66
N ASN A 13 8.37 -4.23 -2.48
CA ASN A 13 7.76 -5.27 -3.30
C ASN A 13 6.49 -5.85 -2.66
N TYR A 14 5.54 -6.24 -3.51
CA TYR A 14 4.31 -6.93 -3.13
C TYR A 14 4.35 -8.41 -3.51
N SER A 15 3.73 -9.26 -2.68
CA SER A 15 3.46 -10.65 -3.06
C SER A 15 2.66 -10.70 -4.37
N TYR A 16 2.83 -11.78 -5.14
CA TYR A 16 2.36 -11.99 -6.52
C TYR A 16 3.12 -11.23 -7.61
N PHE A 17 3.64 -10.03 -7.33
CA PHE A 17 4.53 -9.30 -8.25
C PHE A 17 5.97 -9.78 -8.08
N ASP A 18 6.41 -9.88 -6.83
CA ASP A 18 7.68 -10.50 -6.45
C ASP A 18 7.45 -11.99 -6.12
N LYS A 19 7.89 -12.85 -7.04
CA LYS A 19 7.71 -14.31 -6.95
C LYS A 19 8.59 -14.99 -5.90
N THR A 20 9.53 -14.26 -5.30
CA THR A 20 10.35 -14.80 -4.20
C THR A 20 9.59 -14.84 -2.87
N GLN A 21 8.49 -14.09 -2.76
CA GLN A 21 7.64 -14.04 -1.58
C GLN A 21 6.59 -15.15 -1.63
N SER A 22 6.17 -15.64 -0.46
CA SER A 22 5.04 -16.56 -0.37
C SER A 22 3.74 -15.89 -0.82
N ASP A 23 2.81 -16.72 -1.29
CA ASP A 23 1.45 -16.26 -1.57
C ASP A 23 0.85 -15.54 -0.36
N PHE A 24 0.13 -14.46 -0.63
CA PHE A 24 -0.44 -13.57 0.37
C PHE A 24 0.53 -13.00 1.43
N ASN A 25 1.85 -13.00 1.19
CA ASN A 25 2.79 -12.34 2.10
C ASN A 25 2.40 -10.87 2.35
N LEU A 26 2.36 -10.45 3.62
CA LEU A 26 1.93 -9.12 4.07
C LEU A 26 0.50 -8.74 3.63
N ARG A 27 -0.40 -9.72 3.51
CA ARG A 27 -1.84 -9.52 3.23
C ARG A 27 -2.70 -10.22 4.28
N ARG A 28 -3.80 -9.61 4.70
CA ARG A 28 -4.72 -10.23 5.67
C ARG A 28 -6.14 -9.69 5.57
N SER A 29 -7.11 -10.59 5.68
CA SER A 29 -8.50 -10.27 6.04
C SER A 29 -8.69 -10.48 7.54
N ILE A 30 -9.19 -9.45 8.23
CA ILE A 30 -9.42 -9.46 9.67
C ILE A 30 -10.90 -9.26 9.95
N VAL A 31 -11.49 -10.23 10.66
CA VAL A 31 -12.83 -10.08 11.24
C VAL A 31 -12.69 -9.24 12.50
N THR A 32 -13.43 -8.13 12.58
CA THR A 32 -13.45 -7.29 13.79
C THR A 32 -14.07 -8.02 14.97
N ASP A 33 -13.68 -7.64 16.19
CA ASP A 33 -14.35 -8.11 17.41
C ASP A 33 -15.81 -7.61 17.53
N ALA A 34 -16.47 -7.97 18.64
CA ALA A 34 -17.86 -7.62 18.90
C ALA A 34 -18.08 -6.09 18.98
N GLU A 35 -17.08 -5.33 19.44
CA GLU A 35 -17.11 -3.87 19.49
C GLU A 35 -16.62 -3.20 18.19
N GLY A 36 -16.28 -4.00 17.16
CA GLY A 36 -15.83 -3.50 15.87
C GLY A 36 -14.34 -3.12 15.81
N ARG A 37 -13.53 -3.49 16.81
CA ARG A 37 -12.09 -3.23 16.83
C ARG A 37 -11.32 -4.29 16.05
N TYR A 38 -10.15 -3.92 15.57
CA TYR A 38 -9.20 -4.82 14.93
C TYR A 38 -7.77 -4.47 15.38
N ARG A 39 -6.87 -5.45 15.31
CA ARG A 39 -5.43 -5.26 15.57
C ARG A 39 -4.65 -6.16 14.62
N PHE A 40 -3.55 -5.63 14.09
CA PHE A 40 -2.56 -6.41 13.36
C PHE A 40 -1.15 -6.00 13.80
N ARG A 41 -0.20 -6.91 13.64
CA ARG A 41 1.24 -6.65 13.79
C ARG A 41 1.90 -6.99 12.47
N SER A 42 2.72 -6.08 11.97
CA SER A 42 3.44 -6.21 10.71
C SER A 42 4.84 -5.62 10.85
N ILE A 43 5.56 -5.55 9.73
CA ILE A 43 6.79 -4.78 9.57
C ILE A 43 6.48 -3.39 9.01
N MET A 44 7.41 -2.44 9.11
CA MET A 44 7.27 -1.15 8.43
C MET A 44 7.46 -1.33 6.91
N PRO A 45 6.50 -0.94 6.06
CA PRO A 45 6.68 -1.01 4.62
C PRO A 45 7.69 0.03 4.16
N SER A 46 8.30 -0.20 3.00
CA SER A 46 9.02 0.85 2.27
C SER A 46 8.13 1.43 1.16
N GLY A 47 8.40 2.69 0.79
CA GLY A 47 7.88 3.27 -0.44
C GLY A 47 8.30 2.45 -1.65
N TYR A 48 7.58 2.63 -2.76
CA TYR A 48 7.87 1.95 -4.02
C TYR A 48 7.65 2.91 -5.19
N GLY A 49 8.23 2.58 -6.34
CA GLY A 49 8.05 3.38 -7.55
C GLY A 49 7.66 2.57 -8.77
N CYS A 50 7.42 3.29 -9.87
CA CYS A 50 7.25 2.69 -11.18
C CYS A 50 8.47 1.83 -11.54
N PRO A 51 8.29 0.69 -12.25
CA PRO A 51 9.41 -0.09 -12.76
C PRO A 51 10.36 0.80 -13.58
N PRO A 52 11.67 0.82 -13.30
CA PRO A 52 12.62 1.74 -13.94
C PRO A 52 12.61 1.71 -15.47
N ASP A 53 12.51 0.51 -16.05
CA ASP A 53 12.48 0.32 -17.50
C ASP A 53 11.05 0.38 -18.10
N GLY A 54 10.06 0.64 -17.26
CA GLY A 54 8.65 0.66 -17.64
C GLY A 54 8.26 1.92 -18.44
N PRO A 55 7.25 1.82 -19.33
CA PRO A 55 6.81 2.97 -20.12
C PRO A 55 6.32 4.15 -19.27
N THR A 56 5.74 3.87 -18.09
CA THR A 56 5.34 4.92 -17.13
C THR A 56 6.54 5.69 -16.61
N GLN A 57 7.63 5.02 -16.20
CA GLN A 57 8.82 5.71 -15.72
C GLN A 57 9.46 6.54 -16.85
N LYS A 58 9.55 5.98 -18.06
CA LYS A 58 10.05 6.71 -19.25
C LYS A 58 9.27 8.01 -19.50
N LEU A 59 7.94 7.97 -19.42
CA LEU A 59 7.11 9.17 -19.57
C LEU A 59 7.38 10.18 -18.44
N LEU A 60 7.48 9.71 -17.20
CA LEU A 60 7.74 10.58 -16.05
C LEU A 60 9.11 11.26 -16.17
N ASP A 61 10.14 10.55 -16.63
CA ASP A 61 11.46 11.13 -16.90
C ASP A 61 11.41 12.24 -17.95
N LEU A 62 10.65 12.03 -19.04
CA LEU A 62 10.43 13.06 -20.08
C LEU A 62 9.69 14.30 -19.55
N LEU A 63 8.86 14.12 -18.52
CA LEU A 63 8.14 15.20 -17.84
C LEU A 63 8.95 15.82 -16.69
N GLY A 64 10.16 15.33 -16.40
CA GLY A 64 10.97 15.77 -15.26
C GLY A 64 10.37 15.40 -13.89
N ARG A 65 9.60 14.30 -13.82
CA ARG A 65 8.93 13.83 -12.60
C ARG A 65 9.52 12.50 -12.14
N HIS A 66 9.54 12.24 -10.83
CA HIS A 66 9.85 10.91 -10.30
C HIS A 66 8.58 10.03 -10.27
N GLY A 67 8.76 8.71 -10.28
CA GLY A 67 7.66 7.73 -10.18
C GLY A 67 7.52 7.08 -8.81
N GLN A 68 7.94 7.75 -7.74
CA GLN A 68 8.04 7.18 -6.38
C GLN A 68 6.82 7.53 -5.53
N ARG A 69 6.41 6.59 -4.69
CA ARG A 69 5.34 6.73 -3.70
C ARG A 69 5.91 6.54 -2.30
N PRO A 70 5.41 7.26 -1.29
CA PRO A 70 5.81 7.05 0.10
C PRO A 70 5.35 5.69 0.62
N ALA A 71 5.96 5.20 1.71
CA ALA A 71 5.49 4.04 2.43
C ALA A 71 4.01 4.20 2.86
N HIS A 72 3.21 3.16 2.64
CA HIS A 72 1.80 3.13 3.01
C HIS A 72 1.28 1.70 3.25
N ILE A 73 0.15 1.63 3.96
CA ILE A 73 -0.62 0.41 4.18
C ILE A 73 -2.00 0.63 3.57
N HIS A 74 -2.44 -0.29 2.72
CA HIS A 74 -3.76 -0.23 2.11
C HIS A 74 -4.83 -0.90 2.98
N PHE A 75 -6.06 -0.40 2.86
CA PHE A 75 -7.24 -0.93 3.54
C PHE A 75 -8.44 -0.98 2.61
N PHE A 76 -9.14 -2.12 2.63
CA PHE A 76 -10.57 -2.19 2.34
C PHE A 76 -11.32 -2.51 3.62
N VAL A 77 -12.33 -1.71 3.96
CA VAL A 77 -13.16 -1.91 5.16
C VAL A 77 -14.61 -2.08 4.73
N SER A 78 -15.21 -3.21 5.10
CA SER A 78 -16.58 -3.57 4.71
C SER A 78 -17.42 -4.02 5.91
N ALA A 79 -18.71 -3.66 5.85
CA ALA A 79 -19.72 -4.06 6.84
C ALA A 79 -21.10 -4.17 6.18
N PRO A 80 -21.97 -5.10 6.62
CA PRO A 80 -23.33 -5.20 6.11
C PRO A 80 -24.10 -3.88 6.26
N GLY A 81 -24.74 -3.44 5.18
CA GLY A 81 -25.50 -2.18 5.16
C GLY A 81 -24.65 -0.91 4.98
N PHE A 82 -23.33 -1.02 4.84
CA PHE A 82 -22.43 0.11 4.60
C PHE A 82 -21.73 0.00 3.25
N ARG A 83 -21.41 1.14 2.63
CA ARG A 83 -20.50 1.19 1.49
C ARG A 83 -19.09 0.82 1.94
N THR A 84 -18.40 0.01 1.15
CA THR A 84 -16.98 -0.31 1.38
C THR A 84 -16.13 0.96 1.36
N LEU A 85 -15.31 1.15 2.38
CA LEU A 85 -14.27 2.18 2.40
C LEU A 85 -12.99 1.59 1.83
N THR A 86 -12.48 2.23 0.78
CA THR A 86 -11.12 2.01 0.27
C THR A 86 -10.25 3.18 0.71
N THR A 87 -9.15 2.90 1.40
CA THR A 87 -8.24 3.95 1.87
C THR A 87 -6.82 3.41 2.03
N GLN A 88 -5.89 4.30 2.34
CA GLN A 88 -4.52 3.97 2.73
C GLN A 88 -4.09 4.82 3.92
N ILE A 89 -3.12 4.34 4.68
CA ILE A 89 -2.45 5.10 5.73
C ILE A 89 -0.99 5.29 5.29
N ASN A 90 -0.58 6.54 5.14
CA ASN A 90 0.81 6.94 4.81
C ASN A 90 1.64 7.09 6.10
N ILE A 91 2.94 6.82 6.00
CA ILE A 91 3.84 6.83 7.16
C ILE A 91 4.58 8.16 7.26
N GLN A 92 4.36 8.88 8.36
CA GLN A 92 5.01 10.16 8.62
C GLN A 92 6.54 10.04 8.60
N GLY A 93 7.21 11.00 7.96
CA GLY A 93 8.66 11.05 7.82
C GLY A 93 9.21 10.35 6.58
N ASP A 94 8.37 9.70 5.78
CA ASP A 94 8.78 9.20 4.47
C ASP A 94 9.17 10.37 3.53
N LYS A 95 10.23 10.16 2.74
CA LYS A 95 10.78 11.14 1.80
C LYS A 95 9.74 11.70 0.83
N TYR A 96 8.77 10.90 0.40
CA TYR A 96 7.79 11.25 -0.64
C TYR A 96 6.40 11.56 -0.08
N ILE A 97 6.24 11.76 1.23
CA ILE A 97 4.91 11.97 1.82
C ILE A 97 4.21 13.25 1.37
N TYR A 98 4.98 14.27 0.97
CA TYR A 98 4.46 15.53 0.44
C TYR A 98 4.66 15.68 -1.08
N ASP A 99 5.12 14.62 -1.73
CA ASP A 99 5.43 14.59 -3.17
C ASP A 99 5.15 13.18 -3.72
N ASP A 100 3.97 12.62 -3.44
CA ASP A 100 3.56 11.31 -3.99
C ASP A 100 3.25 11.48 -5.47
N PHE A 101 3.93 10.73 -6.34
CA PHE A 101 3.68 10.78 -7.78
C PHE A 101 2.21 10.49 -8.12
N ALA A 102 1.54 9.68 -7.28
CA ALA A 102 0.15 9.27 -7.44
C ALA A 102 -0.86 10.25 -6.83
N PHE A 103 -0.41 11.34 -6.18
CA PHE A 103 -1.28 12.33 -5.51
C PHE A 103 -2.29 11.70 -4.53
N ALA A 104 -1.87 10.66 -3.78
CA ALA A 104 -2.75 9.82 -2.98
C ALA A 104 -2.40 9.81 -1.48
N THR A 105 -1.65 10.79 -1.01
CA THR A 105 -1.32 11.02 0.41
C THR A 105 -2.37 11.81 1.14
#